data_AF-A0A496ACX3-F1
#
_entry.id   AF-A0A496ACX3-F1
#
_cell.length_a   1.000
_cell.length_b   1.000
_cell.length_c   1.000
_cell.angle_alpha   90.00
_cell.angle_beta   90.00
_cell.angle_gamma   90.00
#
_symmetry.space_group_name_H-M   'P 1'
#
loop_
_entity.id
_entity.type
_entity.pdbx_description
1 polymer ?
#
loop_
_entity_poly.entity_id
_entity_poly.type
_entity_poly.pdbx_seq_one_letter_code
_entity_poly.pdbx_strand_id
1 'polypeptide(L)'
;MPVRSANQADWGDFGHGTDKVTRGKLTGMTDTDYFYFLCPECPDEQIMRILDAIQLDKLEPDHEQLTMEQLKAYNDSCKSNAKSHIGISLKIYCENCRLTDIVKISNTGWQEGKLHKSRL
;
A
#
# COMPACT_ATOMS: atom_id res chain seq x y z
N MET A 1 -27.96 -3.78 -4.24
CA MET A 1 -27.02 -4.59 -5.03
C MET A 1 -26.14 -5.34 -4.06
N PRO A 2 -26.00 -6.67 -4.14
CA PRO A 2 -25.19 -7.41 -3.17
C PRO A 2 -23.71 -7.08 -3.40
N VAL A 3 -23.03 -6.62 -2.34
CA VAL A 3 -21.57 -6.47 -2.30
C VAL A 3 -21.02 -7.90 -2.33
N ARG A 4 -20.52 -8.32 -3.49
CA ARG A 4 -19.82 -9.60 -3.60
C ARG A 4 -18.51 -9.46 -2.82
N SER A 5 -18.32 -10.33 -1.84
CA SER A 5 -17.02 -10.53 -1.19
C SER A 5 -15.97 -10.78 -2.27
N ALA A 6 -14.91 -9.95 -2.27
CA ALA A 6 -13.82 -10.07 -3.22
C ALA A 6 -13.17 -11.46 -3.08
N ASN A 7 -13.35 -12.32 -4.08
CA ASN A 7 -12.62 -13.57 -4.17
C ASN A 7 -11.20 -13.25 -4.67
N GLN A 8 -10.21 -13.92 -4.09
CA GLN A 8 -8.77 -13.81 -4.40
C GLN A 8 -8.43 -13.90 -5.90
N ALA A 9 -9.30 -14.52 -6.71
CA ALA A 9 -9.20 -14.56 -8.17
C ALA A 9 -9.20 -13.18 -8.84
N ASP A 10 -9.83 -12.15 -8.24
CA ASP A 10 -9.94 -10.81 -8.82
C ASP A 10 -8.69 -9.92 -8.60
N TRP A 11 -7.75 -10.43 -7.80
CA TRP A 11 -6.45 -9.81 -7.50
C TRP A 11 -5.32 -10.36 -8.39
N GLY A 12 -5.58 -11.39 -9.23
CA GLY A 12 -4.67 -11.90 -10.26
C GLY A 12 -3.21 -12.15 -9.79
N ASP A 13 -2.27 -12.06 -10.74
CA ASP A 13 -0.80 -12.11 -10.51
C ASP A 13 -0.26 -10.79 -9.91
N PHE A 14 -1.14 -9.87 -9.49
CA PHE A 14 -0.79 -8.56 -8.95
C PHE A 14 -0.32 -8.64 -7.48
N GLY A 15 0.11 -9.82 -7.01
CA GLY A 15 0.76 -9.98 -5.71
C GLY A 15 1.91 -8.98 -5.49
N HIS A 16 2.44 -8.41 -6.57
CA HIS A 16 3.38 -7.28 -6.57
C HIS A 16 2.86 -6.15 -7.48
N GLY A 17 2.96 -4.90 -7.00
CA GLY A 17 2.64 -3.72 -7.81
C GLY A 17 3.56 -3.58 -9.01
N THR A 18 3.08 -2.92 -10.07
CA THR A 18 3.86 -2.80 -11.30
C THR A 18 5.02 -1.80 -11.18
N ASP A 19 5.88 -1.78 -12.18
CA ASP A 19 6.96 -0.80 -12.36
C ASP A 19 6.51 0.66 -12.37
N LYS A 20 5.21 0.92 -12.57
CA LYS A 20 4.63 2.27 -12.57
C LYS A 20 4.40 2.82 -11.17
N VAL A 21 4.13 1.95 -10.20
CA VAL A 21 3.85 2.35 -8.80
C VAL A 21 4.96 1.95 -7.84
N THR A 22 5.83 1.02 -8.23
CA THR A 22 7.01 0.62 -7.44
C THR A 22 8.17 1.60 -7.62
N ARG A 23 9.25 1.38 -6.86
CA ARG A 23 10.50 2.17 -6.92
C ARG A 23 10.30 3.68 -6.68
N GLY A 24 9.34 4.03 -5.83
CA GLY A 24 9.09 5.40 -5.39
C GLY A 24 8.41 6.30 -6.43
N LYS A 25 7.79 5.72 -7.47
CA LYS A 25 7.06 6.49 -8.49
C LYS A 25 5.65 6.87 -8.07
N LEU A 26 5.00 6.04 -7.24
CA LEU A 26 3.71 6.37 -6.67
C LEU A 26 3.89 7.44 -5.60
N THR A 27 3.23 8.58 -5.77
CA THR A 27 3.19 9.67 -4.81
C THR A 27 1.83 9.73 -4.12
N GLY A 28 1.75 10.51 -3.05
CA GLY A 28 0.52 10.73 -2.33
C GLY A 28 0.47 12.11 -1.70
N MET A 29 -0.72 12.51 -1.28
CA MET A 29 -0.94 13.74 -0.52
C MET A 29 -1.89 13.49 0.65
N THR A 30 -1.83 14.38 1.63
CA THR A 30 -2.77 14.43 2.76
C THR A 30 -3.48 15.77 2.77
N ASP A 31 -4.73 15.78 3.21
CA ASP A 31 -5.47 17.01 3.51
C ASP A 31 -5.91 16.99 4.99
N THR A 32 -7.20 16.84 5.26
CA THR A 32 -7.78 16.94 6.60
C THR A 32 -7.39 15.76 7.49
N ASP A 33 -7.64 14.55 6.99
CA ASP A 33 -7.48 13.27 7.68
C ASP A 33 -7.38 12.09 6.70
N TYR A 34 -7.44 12.37 5.40
CA TYR A 34 -7.33 11.38 4.34
C TYR A 34 -5.93 11.37 3.72
N PHE A 35 -5.50 10.18 3.32
CA PHE A 35 -4.37 9.99 2.43
C PHE A 35 -4.87 9.63 1.03
N TYR A 36 -4.33 10.29 0.02
CA TYR A 36 -4.67 10.10 -1.38
C TYR A 36 -3.48 9.56 -2.15
N PHE A 37 -3.71 8.59 -3.03
CA PHE A 37 -2.73 8.13 -4.02
C PHE A 37 -2.86 8.97 -5.28
N LEU A 38 -1.74 9.43 -5.82
CA LEU A 38 -1.70 10.27 -7.02
C LEU A 38 -1.20 9.46 -8.20
N CYS A 39 -1.90 9.58 -9.34
CA CYS A 39 -1.57 8.81 -10.53
C CYS A 39 -0.20 9.25 -11.11
N PRO A 40 0.80 8.36 -11.21
CA PRO A 40 2.13 8.71 -11.69
C PRO A 40 2.21 9.00 -13.20
N GLU A 41 1.13 8.72 -13.94
CA GLU A 41 1.05 8.87 -15.40
C GLU A 41 0.26 10.13 -15.82
N CYS A 42 -0.51 10.73 -14.90
CA CYS A 42 -1.33 11.90 -15.21
C CYS A 42 -0.59 13.19 -14.82
N PRO A 43 -0.57 14.22 -15.70
CA PRO A 43 0.15 15.47 -15.43
C PRO A 43 -0.44 16.26 -14.26
N ASP A 44 -1.74 16.10 -13.99
CA ASP A 44 -2.48 16.83 -12.96
C ASP A 44 -2.57 16.08 -11.62
N GLU A 45 -1.70 15.09 -11.39
CA GLU A 45 -1.66 14.30 -10.15
C GLU A 45 -3.04 13.73 -9.76
N GLN A 46 -3.78 13.21 -10.75
CA GLN A 46 -5.14 12.72 -10.54
C GLN A 46 -5.22 11.73 -9.39
N ILE A 47 -6.13 11.98 -8.43
CA ILE A 47 -6.38 11.08 -7.31
C ILE A 47 -6.88 9.73 -7.83
N MET A 48 -6.19 8.67 -7.41
CA MET A 48 -6.57 7.29 -7.69
C MET A 48 -7.59 6.80 -6.66
N ARG A 49 -8.59 6.07 -7.13
CA ARG A 49 -9.61 5.41 -6.30
C ARG A 49 -9.05 4.11 -5.73
N ILE A 50 -9.41 3.80 -4.49
CA ILE A 50 -9.24 2.45 -3.92
C ILE A 50 -10.48 1.64 -4.34
N LEU A 51 -10.27 0.57 -5.09
CA LEU A 51 -11.33 -0.32 -5.54
C LEU A 51 -11.58 -1.46 -4.55
N ASP A 52 -10.51 -1.93 -3.91
CA ASP A 52 -10.57 -3.05 -2.98
C ASP A 52 -9.38 -3.01 -2.01
N ALA A 53 -9.54 -3.65 -0.85
CA ALA A 53 -8.55 -3.68 0.23
C ALA A 53 -8.58 -5.03 0.94
N ILE A 54 -7.40 -5.65 1.11
CA ILE A 54 -7.28 -6.91 1.85
C ILE A 54 -6.16 -6.80 2.90
N GLN A 55 -6.46 -7.31 4.09
CA GLN A 55 -5.50 -7.47 5.17
C GLN A 55 -4.61 -8.69 4.89
N LEU A 56 -3.29 -8.49 4.88
CA LEU A 56 -2.32 -9.51 4.45
C LEU A 56 -2.21 -10.70 5.41
N ASP A 57 -2.61 -10.54 6.68
CA ASP A 57 -2.70 -11.62 7.66
C ASP A 57 -3.83 -12.63 7.37
N LYS A 58 -4.75 -12.30 6.44
CA LYS A 58 -5.87 -13.14 6.02
C LYS A 58 -5.64 -13.83 4.68
N LEU A 59 -4.57 -13.48 3.97
CA LEU A 59 -4.21 -14.04 2.66
C LEU A 59 -3.02 -14.98 2.84
N GLU A 60 -3.28 -16.22 3.29
CA GLU A 60 -2.34 -17.35 3.24
C GLU A 60 -1.04 -17.23 4.09
N PRO A 61 -0.47 -18.37 4.54
CA PRO A 61 0.74 -18.41 5.40
C PRO A 61 2.03 -17.96 4.70
N ASP A 62 2.03 -17.84 3.36
CA ASP A 62 3.20 -17.55 2.54
C ASP A 62 3.38 -16.05 2.26
N HIS A 63 2.38 -15.24 2.60
CA HIS A 63 2.57 -13.79 2.66
C HIS A 63 3.46 -13.49 3.85
N GLU A 64 4.48 -12.67 3.64
CA GLU A 64 5.56 -12.31 4.57
C GLU A 64 5.02 -11.68 5.86
N GLN A 65 4.43 -12.51 6.73
CA GLN A 65 4.02 -12.14 8.07
C GLN A 65 5.29 -12.06 8.88
N LEU A 66 5.53 -10.91 9.49
CA LEU A 66 6.64 -10.80 10.43
C LEU A 66 6.47 -11.85 11.52
N THR A 67 7.50 -12.64 11.75
CA THR A 67 7.61 -13.41 12.98
C THR A 67 7.63 -12.44 14.17
N MET A 68 7.28 -12.94 15.36
CA MET A 68 7.37 -12.13 16.58
C MET A 68 8.79 -11.60 16.83
N GLU A 69 9.81 -12.33 16.38
CA GLU A 69 11.21 -11.91 16.44
C GLU A 69 11.51 -10.76 15.48
N GLN A 70 10.99 -10.82 14.25
CA GLN A 70 11.14 -9.73 13.29
C GLN A 70 10.37 -8.46 13.73
N LEU A 71 9.18 -8.61 14.32
CA LEU A 71 8.44 -7.49 14.91
C LEU A 71 9.21 -6.87 16.08
N LYS A 72 9.84 -7.69 16.93
CA LYS A 72 10.69 -7.21 18.02
C LYS A 72 11.89 -6.43 17.47
N ALA A 73 12.59 -6.99 16.47
CA ALA A 73 13.74 -6.32 15.85
C ALA A 73 13.35 -4.97 15.22
N TYR A 74 12.19 -4.89 14.56
CA TYR A 74 11.64 -3.64 14.06
C TYR A 74 11.39 -2.63 15.19
N ASN A 75 10.72 -3.06 16.27
CA ASN A 75 10.43 -2.21 17.42
C ASN A 75 11.70 -1.70 18.12
N ASP A 76 12.76 -2.51 18.18
CA ASP A 76 14.05 -2.12 18.77
C ASP A 76 14.69 -0.91 18.03
N SER A 77 14.30 -0.66 16.78
CA SER A 77 14.73 0.51 15.99
C SER A 77 13.79 1.73 16.07
N CYS A 78 12.66 1.61 16.78
CA CYS A 78 11.61 2.62 16.83
C CYS A 78 11.52 3.30 18.21
N LYS A 79 11.03 4.55 18.26
CA LYS A 79 10.75 5.24 19.53
C LYS A 79 9.53 4.70 20.27
N SER A 80 8.65 4.01 19.55
CA SER A 80 7.39 3.46 20.05
C SER A 80 7.19 2.07 19.49
N ASN A 81 6.65 1.16 20.31
CA ASN A 81 6.45 -0.23 19.92
C ASN A 81 5.09 -0.42 19.23
N ALA A 82 5.11 -1.03 18.05
CA ALA A 82 3.92 -1.61 17.43
C ALA A 82 3.52 -2.87 18.21
N LYS A 83 2.22 -2.99 18.54
CA LYS A 83 1.67 -4.16 19.25
C LYS A 83 1.50 -5.39 18.34
N SER A 84 1.37 -5.16 17.05
CA SER A 84 1.20 -6.20 16.03
C SER A 84 1.77 -5.71 14.69
N HIS A 85 2.10 -6.65 13.82
CA HIS A 85 2.30 -6.34 12.40
C HIS A 85 0.97 -5.93 11.77
N ILE A 86 1.01 -4.96 10.86
CA ILE A 86 -0.14 -4.60 10.04
C ILE A 86 0.36 -4.58 8.60
N GLY A 87 -0.33 -5.31 7.73
CA GLY A 87 -0.13 -5.28 6.29
C GLY A 87 -1.47 -5.20 5.57
N ILE A 88 -1.62 -4.21 4.69
CA ILE A 88 -2.83 -3.98 3.91
C ILE A 88 -2.41 -3.85 2.44
N SER A 89 -3.02 -4.66 1.58
CA SER A 89 -2.91 -4.52 0.13
C SER A 89 -4.11 -3.75 -0.38
N LEU A 90 -3.89 -2.75 -1.23
CA LEU A 90 -4.93 -1.91 -1.81
C LEU A 90 -4.85 -2.02 -3.34
N LYS A 91 -5.99 -2.28 -3.98
CA LYS A 91 -6.15 -2.19 -5.44
C LYS A 91 -6.53 -0.75 -5.78
N ILE A 92 -5.65 -0.03 -6.46
CA ILE A 92 -5.83 1.37 -6.83
C ILE A 92 -6.12 1.54 -8.32
N TYR A 93 -6.87 2.58 -8.65
CA TYR A 93 -7.35 2.82 -10.01
C TYR A 93 -7.43 4.31 -10.37
N CYS A 94 -6.85 4.69 -11.51
CA CYS A 94 -7.02 6.02 -12.07
C CYS A 94 -8.19 6.06 -13.06
N GLU A 95 -9.20 6.89 -12.78
CA GLU A 95 -10.36 7.07 -13.68
C GLU A 95 -9.99 7.74 -15.01
N ASN A 96 -8.90 8.51 -15.04
CA ASN A 96 -8.48 9.25 -16.21
C ASN A 96 -7.74 8.35 -17.22
N CYS A 97 -6.59 7.78 -16.83
CA CYS A 97 -5.77 6.95 -17.72
C CYS A 97 -6.01 5.44 -17.60
N ARG A 98 -6.95 5.01 -16.74
CA ARG A 98 -7.33 3.60 -16.52
C ARG A 98 -6.23 2.73 -15.91
N LEU A 99 -5.14 3.32 -15.43
CA LEU A 99 -4.10 2.61 -14.68
C LEU A 99 -4.73 1.91 -13.48
N THR A 100 -4.56 0.58 -13.41
CA THR A 100 -4.94 -0.25 -12.27
C THR A 100 -3.68 -0.86 -11.71
N ASP A 101 -3.49 -0.79 -10.40
CA ASP A 101 -2.29 -1.31 -9.76
C ASP A 101 -2.53 -1.70 -8.30
N ILE A 102 -1.50 -2.25 -7.66
CA ILE A 102 -1.53 -2.69 -6.27
C ILE A 102 -0.46 -1.99 -5.46
N VAL A 103 -0.87 -1.45 -4.31
CA VAL A 103 0.02 -0.86 -3.31
C VAL A 103 -0.15 -1.58 -1.98
N LYS A 104 0.96 -1.84 -1.30
CA LYS A 104 0.98 -2.43 0.04
C LYS A 104 1.40 -1.38 1.05
N ILE A 105 0.62 -1.27 2.12
CA ILE A 105 0.95 -0.47 3.30
C ILE A 105 1.24 -1.45 4.43
N SER A 106 2.38 -1.32 5.09
CA SER A 106 2.65 -2.05 6.31
C SER A 106 3.53 -1.25 7.25
N ASN A 107 3.57 -1.65 8.53
CA ASN A 107 4.46 -1.01 9.51
C ASN A 107 5.95 -1.24 9.17
N THR A 108 6.28 -2.32 8.46
CA THR A 108 7.66 -2.69 8.09
C THR A 108 7.95 -2.68 6.60
N GLY A 109 6.94 -2.44 5.77
CA GLY A 109 7.10 -2.34 4.32
C GLY A 109 7.99 -1.17 3.97
N TRP A 110 8.65 -1.26 2.81
CA TRP A 110 9.60 -0.29 2.26
C TRP A 110 9.28 1.17 2.62
N GLN A 111 9.96 1.71 3.63
CA GLN A 111 9.96 3.14 4.00
C GLN A 111 11.10 3.92 3.31
N GLU A 112 11.58 3.42 2.17
CA GLU A 112 12.59 4.05 1.32
C GLU A 112 11.93 4.88 0.18
N GLY A 113 10.77 5.47 0.47
CA GLY A 113 10.28 6.59 -0.33
C GLY A 113 11.22 7.77 -0.13
N LYS A 114 11.61 8.45 -1.22
CA LYS A 114 12.19 9.80 -1.06
C LYS A 114 11.10 10.67 -0.46
N LEU A 115 11.28 11.17 0.76
CA LEU A 115 10.54 12.34 1.22
C LEU A 115 10.71 13.41 0.14
N HIS A 116 9.62 13.81 -0.51
CA HIS A 116 9.66 14.97 -1.39
C HIS A 116 9.87 16.19 -0.48
N LYS A 117 11.14 16.53 -0.25
CA LYS A 117 11.63 17.64 0.58
C LYS A 117 11.13 17.63 2.03
N SER A 118 11.79 16.86 2.90
CA SER A 118 11.93 17.34 4.29
C SER A 118 12.93 18.50 4.27
N ARG A 119 12.44 19.74 4.16
CA ARG A 119 13.19 20.89 4.67
C ARG A 119 13.14 20.82 6.20
N LEU A 120 14.15 20.21 6.79
CA LEU A 120 14.70 20.57 8.11
C LEU A 120 16.22 20.41 8.04
#